data_AF-A0A445EPA9-F1
#
_entry.id   AF-A0A445EPA9-F1
#
_cell.length_a   1.000
_cell.length_b   1.000
_cell.length_c   1.000
_cell.angle_alpha   90.00
_cell.angle_beta   90.00
_cell.angle_gamma   90.00
#
_symmetry.space_group_name_H-M   'P 1'
#
loop_
_entity.id
_entity.type
_entity.pdbx_description
1 polymer ?
#
loop_
_entity_poly.entity_id
_entity_poly.type
_entity_poly.pdbx_seq_one_letter_code
_entity_poly.pdbx_strand_id
1 'polypeptide(L)'
;MNALEKVFKIARAQTLIALCSTIPGYWFTVAFIDKIGRFTIQLVGFFFMTVFMFALAIPYEHWTLKENRIGFVVLYSLTFFFANFGPNSTTFVVPAEIFPARFRSTCHGISSASGKLGAMIGTFGFLYLAQSPDKTKTDAGYPPGIGIKNSLLVLGVVNILGFLFTFLVPEPKGKSLEEISGEHEQEDELENKV
;
A
#
# COMPACT_ATOMS: atom_id res chain seq x y z
N MET A 1 32.09 4.85 -7.15
CA MET A 1 30.74 5.26 -7.59
C MET A 1 30.35 6.47 -6.77
N ASN A 2 30.18 7.61 -7.43
CA ASN A 2 29.83 8.87 -6.78
C ASN A 2 28.39 8.82 -6.23
N ALA A 3 28.07 9.57 -5.17
CA ALA A 3 26.72 9.58 -4.58
C ALA A 3 25.64 9.96 -5.60
N LEU A 4 25.93 10.95 -6.46
CA LEU A 4 25.06 11.35 -7.57
C LEU A 4 24.76 10.20 -8.54
N GLU A 5 25.76 9.40 -8.90
CA GLU A 5 25.57 8.25 -9.79
C GLU A 5 24.70 7.16 -9.14
N LYS A 6 24.84 6.94 -7.83
CA LYS A 6 23.99 5.99 -7.08
C LYS A 6 22.53 6.45 -7.12
N VAL A 7 22.29 7.71 -6.79
CA VAL A 7 20.94 8.30 -6.78
C VAL A 7 20.34 8.25 -8.18
N PHE A 8 21.09 8.61 -9.22
CA PHE A 8 20.62 8.56 -10.60
C PHE A 8 20.23 7.13 -11.04
N LYS A 9 21.02 6.12 -10.68
CA LYS A 9 20.69 4.71 -10.96
C LYS A 9 19.43 4.25 -10.24
N ILE A 10 19.27 4.61 -8.97
CA ILE A 10 18.07 4.30 -8.18
C ILE A 10 16.85 4.99 -8.79
N ALA A 11 16.96 6.28 -9.11
CA ALA A 11 15.90 7.06 -9.72
C ALA A 11 15.46 6.44 -11.06
N ARG A 12 16.40 6.07 -11.94
CA ARG A 12 16.09 5.41 -13.21
C ARG A 12 15.33 4.09 -13.02
N ALA A 13 15.73 3.27 -12.03
CA ALA A 13 15.03 2.03 -11.72
C ALA A 13 13.60 2.30 -11.21
N GLN A 14 13.42 3.27 -10.32
CA GLN A 14 12.12 3.69 -9.82
C GLN A 14 11.22 4.27 -10.92
N THR A 15 11.77 5.07 -11.85
CA THR A 15 11.04 5.56 -13.02
C THR A 15 10.53 4.42 -13.89
N LEU A 16 11.35 3.38 -14.13
CA LEU A 16 10.92 2.22 -14.90
C LEU A 16 9.78 1.47 -14.20
N ILE A 17 9.90 1.22 -12.89
CA ILE A 17 8.85 0.59 -12.09
C ILE A 17 7.57 1.43 -12.14
N ALA A 18 7.69 2.75 -12.02
CA ALA A 18 6.55 3.65 -12.05
C ALA A 18 5.82 3.61 -13.41
N LEU A 19 6.57 3.66 -14.52
CA LEU A 19 6.02 3.61 -15.87
C LEU A 19 5.36 2.26 -16.20
N CYS A 20 5.99 1.15 -15.80
CA CYS A 20 5.54 -0.19 -16.17
C CYS A 20 4.55 -0.81 -15.17
N SER A 21 4.45 -0.28 -13.95
CA SER A 21 3.67 -0.90 -12.87
C SER A 21 2.70 0.07 -12.22
N THR A 22 3.20 1.17 -11.67
CA THR A 22 2.38 2.12 -10.91
C THR A 22 1.30 2.77 -11.78
N ILE A 23 1.69 3.35 -12.93
CA ILE A 23 0.76 4.04 -13.82
C ILE A 23 -0.29 3.06 -14.40
N PRO A 24 0.08 1.88 -14.95
CA PRO A 24 -0.91 0.89 -15.37
C PRO A 24 -1.82 0.45 -14.23
N GLY A 25 -1.29 0.25 -13.01
CA GLY A 25 -2.09 -0.14 -11.85
C GLY A 25 -3.18 0.87 -11.51
N TYR A 26 -2.88 2.17 -11.59
CA TYR A 26 -3.89 3.23 -11.41
C TYR A 26 -4.98 3.19 -12.48
N TRP A 27 -4.60 3.04 -13.76
CA TRP A 27 -5.58 2.95 -14.85
C TRP A 27 -6.47 1.72 -14.74
N PHE A 28 -5.93 0.60 -14.27
CA PHE A 28 -6.72 -0.58 -13.94
C PHE A 28 -7.70 -0.28 -12.82
N THR A 29 -7.28 0.41 -11.74
CA THR A 29 -8.23 0.82 -10.70
C THR A 29 -9.35 1.67 -11.31
N VAL A 30 -9.02 2.71 -12.07
CA VAL A 30 -10.02 3.58 -12.69
C VAL A 30 -11.01 2.80 -13.57
N ALA A 31 -10.52 1.85 -14.38
CA ALA A 31 -11.36 1.06 -15.27
C ALA A 31 -12.30 0.08 -14.54
N PHE A 32 -11.92 -0.39 -13.34
CA PHE A 32 -12.61 -1.47 -12.63
C PHE A 32 -13.29 -1.03 -11.32
N ILE A 33 -12.99 0.15 -10.78
CA ILE A 33 -13.48 0.59 -9.46
C ILE A 33 -15.00 0.64 -9.35
N ASP A 34 -15.68 1.07 -10.41
CA ASP A 34 -17.15 1.11 -10.46
C ASP A 34 -17.78 -0.23 -10.83
N LYS A 35 -17.04 -1.11 -11.53
CA LYS A 35 -17.54 -2.42 -11.98
C LYS A 35 -17.37 -3.50 -10.93
N ILE A 36 -16.21 -3.57 -10.28
CA ILE A 36 -15.86 -4.59 -9.31
C ILE A 36 -16.27 -4.12 -7.91
N GLY A 37 -15.88 -2.91 -7.52
CA GLY A 37 -16.10 -2.36 -6.17
C GLY A 37 -14.77 -2.05 -5.47
N ARG A 38 -14.82 -1.14 -4.51
CA ARG A 38 -13.63 -0.61 -3.82
C ARG A 38 -13.09 -1.65 -2.85
N PHE A 39 -13.96 -2.31 -2.10
CA PHE A 39 -13.59 -3.33 -1.12
C PHE A 39 -12.92 -4.52 -1.80
N THR A 40 -13.50 -5.02 -2.89
CA THR A 40 -12.95 -6.18 -3.62
C THR A 40 -11.59 -5.87 -4.23
N ILE A 41 -11.41 -4.68 -4.84
CA ILE A 41 -10.11 -4.25 -5.38
C ILE A 41 -9.07 -4.14 -4.26
N GLN A 42 -9.45 -3.62 -3.09
CA GLN A 42 -8.55 -3.53 -1.94
C GLN A 42 -8.09 -4.91 -1.45
N LEU A 43 -9.00 -5.88 -1.36
CA LEU A 43 -8.66 -7.26 -0.99
C LEU A 43 -7.74 -7.93 -2.01
N VAL A 44 -8.04 -7.80 -3.31
CA VAL A 44 -7.20 -8.34 -4.39
C VAL A 44 -5.79 -7.75 -4.33
N GLY A 45 -5.68 -6.43 -4.13
CA GLY A 45 -4.40 -5.74 -3.98
C GLY A 45 -3.60 -6.29 -2.81
N PHE A 46 -4.15 -6.29 -1.59
CA PHE A 46 -3.45 -6.82 -0.42
C PHE A 46 -3.07 -8.30 -0.56
N PHE A 47 -3.95 -9.12 -1.16
CA PHE A 47 -3.68 -10.53 -1.40
C PHE A 47 -2.47 -10.74 -2.31
N PHE A 48 -2.46 -10.13 -3.50
CA PHE A 48 -1.35 -10.29 -4.45
C PHE A 48 -0.06 -9.63 -3.94
N MET A 49 -0.14 -8.48 -3.27
CA MET A 49 1.02 -7.89 -2.60
C MET A 49 1.63 -8.84 -1.56
N THR A 50 0.78 -9.54 -0.79
CA THR A 50 1.23 -10.54 0.19
C THR A 50 1.93 -11.70 -0.49
N VAL A 51 1.31 -12.28 -1.53
CA VAL A 51 1.88 -13.39 -2.30
C VAL A 51 3.25 -13.03 -2.87
N PHE A 52 3.39 -11.86 -3.51
CA PHE A 52 4.66 -11.44 -4.09
C PHE A 52 5.71 -11.09 -3.03
N MET A 53 5.33 -10.50 -1.90
CA MET A 53 6.26 -10.25 -0.78
C MET A 53 6.83 -11.56 -0.23
N PHE A 54 6.01 -12.60 -0.03
CA PHE A 54 6.50 -13.91 0.38
C PHE A 54 7.32 -14.61 -0.71
N ALA A 55 6.91 -14.49 -1.98
CA ALA A 55 7.68 -15.03 -3.11
C ALA A 55 9.06 -14.38 -3.26
N LEU A 56 9.20 -13.11 -2.87
CA LEU A 56 10.49 -12.42 -2.80
C LEU A 56 11.30 -12.80 -1.55
N ALA A 57 10.63 -13.02 -0.41
CA ALA A 57 11.28 -13.24 0.87
C ALA A 57 11.74 -14.70 1.09
N ILE A 58 10.94 -15.70 0.72
CA ILE A 58 11.25 -17.12 1.03
C ILE A 58 12.51 -17.57 0.27
N PRO A 59 12.56 -17.51 -1.08
CA PRO A 59 13.74 -17.82 -1.86
C PRO A 59 14.65 -16.58 -2.07
N TYR A 60 14.82 -15.73 -1.06
CA TYR A 60 15.59 -14.48 -1.18
C TYR A 60 17.01 -14.72 -1.73
N GLU A 61 17.71 -15.74 -1.25
CA GLU A 61 19.06 -16.08 -1.72
C GLU A 61 19.09 -16.45 -3.21
N HIS A 62 18.07 -17.15 -3.70
CA HIS A 62 17.93 -17.49 -5.13
C HIS A 62 17.80 -16.23 -6.00
N TRP A 63 17.09 -15.21 -5.52
CA TRP A 63 16.92 -13.94 -6.23
C TRP A 63 18.18 -13.08 -6.24
N THR A 64 19.08 -13.24 -5.26
CA THR A 64 20.35 -12.49 -5.21
C THR A 64 21.37 -12.94 -6.27
N LEU A 65 21.18 -14.14 -6.84
CA LEU A 65 22.00 -14.65 -7.93
C LEU A 65 21.87 -13.77 -9.19
N LYS A 66 22.99 -13.56 -9.91
CA LYS A 66 23.03 -12.67 -11.10
C LYS A 66 21.99 -13.02 -12.16
N GLU A 67 21.75 -14.31 -12.35
CA GLU A 67 20.84 -14.83 -13.38
C GLU A 67 19.37 -14.52 -13.09
N ASN A 68 18.98 -14.46 -11.81
CA ASN A 68 17.57 -14.34 -11.41
C ASN A 68 17.13 -12.91 -11.07
N ARG A 69 18.02 -11.92 -11.22
CA ARG A 69 17.73 -10.51 -10.87
C ARG A 69 16.55 -9.94 -11.66
N ILE A 70 16.35 -10.39 -12.89
CA ILE A 70 15.23 -9.95 -13.73
C ILE A 70 13.91 -10.40 -13.08
N GLY A 71 13.82 -11.65 -12.64
CA GLY A 71 12.62 -12.17 -11.97
C GLY A 71 12.34 -11.46 -10.64
N PHE A 72 13.36 -11.08 -9.88
CA PHE A 72 13.19 -10.24 -8.69
C PHE A 72 12.55 -8.89 -9.05
N VAL A 73 13.08 -8.21 -10.07
CA VAL A 73 12.53 -6.92 -10.53
C VAL A 73 11.09 -7.08 -11.02
N VAL A 74 10.76 -8.15 -11.73
CA VAL A 74 9.39 -8.41 -12.20
C VAL A 74 8.43 -8.61 -11.03
N LEU A 75 8.75 -9.47 -10.06
CA LEU A 75 7.90 -9.69 -8.88
C LEU A 75 7.77 -8.42 -8.01
N TYR A 76 8.86 -7.68 -7.85
CA TYR A 76 8.85 -6.40 -7.16
C TYR A 76 7.96 -5.39 -7.89
N SER A 77 8.06 -5.32 -9.22
CA SER A 77 7.22 -4.46 -10.07
C SER A 77 5.74 -4.84 -9.98
N LEU A 78 5.41 -6.14 -10.02
CA LEU A 78 4.06 -6.63 -9.81
C LEU A 78 3.50 -6.23 -8.44
N THR A 79 4.34 -6.23 -7.41
CA THR A 79 3.92 -5.74 -6.08
C THR A 79 3.48 -4.26 -6.15
N PHE A 80 4.22 -3.40 -6.87
CA PHE A 80 3.79 -2.01 -7.09
C PHE A 80 2.53 -1.92 -7.95
N PHE A 81 2.40 -2.76 -8.97
CA PHE A 81 1.18 -2.79 -9.78
C PHE A 81 -0.05 -3.04 -8.91
N PHE A 82 -0.06 -4.11 -8.09
CA PHE A 82 -1.19 -4.44 -7.21
C PHE A 82 -1.33 -3.52 -5.99
N ALA A 83 -0.26 -2.84 -5.57
CA ALA A 83 -0.39 -1.77 -4.59
C ALA A 83 -1.26 -0.63 -5.14
N ASN A 84 -1.09 -0.28 -6.43
CA ASN A 84 -1.84 0.78 -7.10
C ASN A 84 -3.20 0.30 -7.63
N PHE A 85 -3.26 -0.92 -8.16
CA PHE A 85 -4.48 -1.68 -8.43
C PHE A 85 -4.99 -2.38 -7.15
N GLY A 86 -5.36 -1.56 -6.17
CA GLY A 86 -5.62 -2.04 -4.83
C GLY A 86 -5.57 -0.94 -3.78
N PRO A 87 -4.91 -1.18 -2.63
CA PRO A 87 -5.05 -0.36 -1.45
C PRO A 87 -4.59 1.08 -1.61
N ASN A 88 -3.59 1.39 -2.44
CA ASN A 88 -3.13 2.79 -2.59
C ASN A 88 -4.25 3.70 -3.10
N SER A 89 -4.99 3.23 -4.10
CA SER A 89 -6.11 3.99 -4.68
C SER A 89 -7.35 3.91 -3.80
N THR A 90 -7.72 2.71 -3.35
CA THR A 90 -8.98 2.51 -2.61
C THR A 90 -8.96 3.15 -1.24
N THR A 91 -7.83 3.13 -0.51
CA THR A 91 -7.73 3.78 0.81
C THR A 91 -7.83 5.30 0.75
N PHE A 92 -7.60 5.91 -0.43
CA PHE A 92 -7.84 7.34 -0.63
C PHE A 92 -9.31 7.63 -0.96
N VAL A 93 -9.92 6.81 -1.82
CA VAL A 93 -11.30 6.99 -2.30
C VAL A 93 -12.33 6.67 -1.21
N VAL A 94 -12.15 5.55 -0.50
CA VAL A 94 -13.09 5.00 0.48
C VAL A 94 -13.47 6.01 1.58
N PRO A 95 -12.54 6.70 2.26
CA PRO A 95 -12.88 7.76 3.22
C PRO A 95 -13.73 8.90 2.63
N ALA A 96 -13.49 9.26 1.36
CA ALA A 96 -14.26 10.32 0.71
C ALA A 96 -15.70 9.89 0.39
N GLU A 97 -15.93 8.58 0.22
CA GLU A 97 -17.24 8.02 -0.11
C GLU A 97 -18.06 7.61 1.13
N ILE A 98 -17.41 7.20 2.23
CA ILE A 98 -18.10 6.67 3.43
C ILE A 98 -18.45 7.77 4.44
N PHE A 99 -17.61 8.81 4.57
CA PHE A 99 -17.84 9.80 5.62
C PHE A 99 -18.98 10.79 5.24
N PRO A 100 -19.88 11.12 6.19
CA PRO A 100 -20.95 12.09 6.00
C PRO A 100 -20.44 13.44 5.49
N ALA A 101 -21.18 14.11 4.62
CA ALA A 101 -20.74 15.33 3.96
C ALA A 101 -20.28 16.39 4.97
N ARG A 102 -21.02 16.54 6.08
CA ARG A 102 -20.70 17.48 7.17
C ARG A 102 -19.36 17.24 7.86
N PHE A 103 -18.86 15.99 7.90
CA PHE A 103 -17.62 15.62 8.59
C PHE A 103 -16.53 15.08 7.65
N ARG A 104 -16.83 14.96 6.35
CA ARG A 104 -15.96 14.33 5.35
C ARG A 104 -14.56 14.90 5.36
N SER A 105 -14.42 16.22 5.38
CA SER A 105 -13.10 16.88 5.38
C SER A 105 -12.26 16.51 6.61
N THR A 106 -12.85 16.54 7.81
CA THR A 106 -12.14 16.19 9.06
C THR A 106 -11.77 14.72 9.10
N CYS A 107 -12.71 13.82 8.81
CA CYS A 107 -12.47 12.39 8.86
C CYS A 107 -11.50 11.92 7.76
N HIS A 108 -11.60 12.48 6.56
CA HIS A 108 -10.62 12.25 5.48
C HIS A 108 -9.24 12.80 5.85
N GLY A 109 -9.18 13.99 6.48
CA GLY A 109 -7.95 14.58 6.98
C GLY A 109 -7.24 13.70 8.01
N ILE A 110 -7.98 13.18 9.00
CA ILE A 110 -7.45 12.23 9.99
C ILE A 110 -6.95 10.95 9.30
N SER A 111 -7.73 10.39 8.39
CA SER A 111 -7.35 9.18 7.64
C SER A 111 -6.07 9.38 6.83
N SER A 112 -5.94 10.54 6.16
CA SER A 112 -4.75 10.92 5.40
C SER A 112 -3.53 11.14 6.30
N ALA A 113 -3.72 11.75 7.47
CA ALA A 113 -2.67 11.92 8.47
C ALA A 113 -2.16 10.58 9.01
N SER A 114 -3.07 9.64 9.33
CA SER A 114 -2.72 8.27 9.74
C SER A 114 -1.95 7.52 8.66
N GLY A 115 -2.34 7.67 7.39
CA GLY A 115 -1.61 7.10 6.25
C GLY A 115 -0.19 7.64 6.13
N LYS A 116 0.00 8.97 6.27
CA LYS A 116 1.32 9.61 6.26
C LYS A 116 2.19 9.17 7.45
N LEU A 117 1.60 9.03 8.64
CA LEU A 117 2.30 8.50 9.81
C LEU A 117 2.78 7.06 9.58
N GLY A 118 1.92 6.22 9.02
CA GLY A 118 2.28 4.85 8.62
C GLY A 118 3.42 4.82 7.59
N ALA A 119 3.39 5.71 6.60
CA ALA A 119 4.46 5.82 5.61
C ALA A 119 5.81 6.23 6.23
N MET A 120 5.81 7.14 7.22
CA MET A 120 7.02 7.50 7.96
C MET A 120 7.56 6.31 8.75
N ILE A 121 6.70 5.63 9.52
CA ILE A 121 7.07 4.44 10.29
C ILE A 121 7.62 3.34 9.37
N GLY A 122 6.98 3.10 8.23
CA GLY A 122 7.42 2.12 7.24
C GLY A 122 8.77 2.48 6.61
N THR A 123 8.96 3.75 6.22
CA THR A 123 10.20 4.21 5.57
C THR A 123 11.40 4.11 6.51
N PHE A 124 11.30 4.70 7.70
CA PHE A 124 12.38 4.63 8.69
C PHE A 124 12.51 3.23 9.26
N GLY A 125 11.40 2.60 9.65
CA GLY A 125 11.39 1.24 10.19
C GLY A 125 12.04 0.22 9.25
N PHE A 126 11.70 0.25 7.96
CA PHE A 126 12.36 -0.62 6.98
C PHE A 126 13.85 -0.29 6.83
N LEU A 127 14.23 0.99 6.80
CA LEU A 127 15.62 1.42 6.69
C LEU A 127 16.50 0.87 7.84
N TYR A 128 15.98 0.85 9.06
CA TYR A 128 16.66 0.26 10.23
C TYR A 128 16.59 -1.27 10.23
N LEU A 129 15.43 -1.87 9.93
CA LEU A 129 15.25 -3.32 9.97
C LEU A 129 16.01 -4.06 8.87
N ALA A 130 16.08 -3.49 7.66
CA ALA A 130 16.71 -4.11 6.51
C ALA A 130 18.24 -4.21 6.61
N GLN A 131 18.85 -3.55 7.61
CA GLN A 131 20.28 -3.63 7.88
C GLN A 131 20.72 -5.05 8.17
N SER A 132 21.97 -5.37 7.81
CA SER A 132 22.56 -6.68 8.08
C SER A 132 22.58 -6.98 9.59
N PRO A 133 22.27 -8.22 10.01
CA PRO A 133 22.48 -8.68 11.39
C PRO A 133 23.95 -8.71 11.80
N ASP A 134 24.83 -8.88 10.81
CA ASP A 134 26.28 -8.85 10.98
C ASP A 134 26.77 -7.40 11.04
N LYS A 135 27.29 -7.00 12.21
CA LYS A 135 27.85 -5.66 12.50
C LYS A 135 28.92 -5.23 11.49
N THR A 136 29.62 -6.16 10.87
CA THR A 136 30.69 -5.86 9.91
C THR A 136 30.17 -5.47 8.53
N LYS A 137 28.88 -5.70 8.26
CA LYS A 137 28.20 -5.43 6.98
C LYS A 137 27.06 -4.42 7.12
N THR A 138 26.90 -3.83 8.28
CA THR A 138 25.92 -2.78 8.55
C THR A 138 26.41 -1.46 7.96
N ASP A 139 25.50 -0.67 7.37
CA ASP A 139 25.86 0.65 6.86
C ASP A 139 26.29 1.59 8.00
N ALA A 140 27.29 2.43 7.75
CA ALA A 140 27.84 3.35 8.75
C ALA A 140 26.74 4.27 9.33
N GLY A 141 26.57 4.23 10.65
CA GLY A 141 25.57 5.03 11.37
C GLY A 141 24.27 4.29 11.71
N TYR A 142 24.11 3.02 11.31
CA TYR A 142 22.94 2.21 11.65
C TYR A 142 23.28 1.08 12.66
N PRO A 143 22.36 0.72 13.57
CA PRO A 143 22.47 -0.52 14.35
C PRO A 143 22.22 -1.76 13.46
N PRO A 144 22.68 -2.95 13.88
CA PRO A 144 22.36 -4.20 13.20
C PRO A 144 20.85 -4.43 13.13
N GLY A 145 20.38 -4.79 11.94
CA GLY A 145 18.98 -5.08 11.68
C GLY A 145 18.69 -6.57 11.64
N ILE A 146 17.49 -6.92 11.19
CA ILE A 146 17.05 -8.30 10.98
C ILE A 146 17.37 -8.80 9.56
N GLY A 147 17.87 -7.93 8.68
CA GLY A 147 18.21 -8.22 7.29
C GLY A 147 17.02 -8.11 6.33
N ILE A 148 17.32 -7.85 5.05
CA ILE A 148 16.32 -7.61 3.99
C ILE A 148 15.28 -8.74 3.90
N LYS A 149 15.71 -10.01 4.00
CA LYS A 149 14.81 -11.18 3.96
C LYS A 149 13.72 -11.08 5.02
N ASN A 150 14.11 -10.87 6.28
CA ASN A 150 13.17 -10.81 7.40
C ASN A 150 12.32 -9.53 7.35
N SER A 151 12.89 -8.41 6.88
CA SER A 151 12.12 -7.19 6.64
C SER A 151 11.03 -7.39 5.59
N LEU A 152 11.30 -8.13 4.51
CA LEU A 152 10.29 -8.47 3.50
C LEU A 152 9.18 -9.37 4.09
N LEU A 153 9.52 -10.30 4.98
CA LEU A 153 8.52 -11.10 5.71
C LEU A 153 7.63 -10.22 6.60
N VAL A 154 8.21 -9.26 7.32
CA VAL A 154 7.45 -8.30 8.15
C VAL A 154 6.50 -7.49 7.27
N LEU A 155 6.95 -6.98 6.12
CA LEU A 155 6.08 -6.29 5.17
C LEU A 155 4.95 -7.19 4.65
N GLY A 156 5.23 -8.46 4.39
CA GLY A 156 4.21 -9.46 4.04
C GLY A 156 3.14 -9.63 5.13
N VAL A 157 3.55 -9.69 6.41
CA VAL A 157 2.62 -9.75 7.55
C VAL A 157 1.79 -8.47 7.66
N VAL A 158 2.39 -7.29 7.46
CA VAL A 158 1.65 -6.02 7.43
C VAL A 158 0.60 -6.00 6.32
N ASN A 159 0.89 -6.56 5.14
CA ASN A 159 -0.10 -6.70 4.07
C ASN A 159 -1.25 -7.65 4.45
N ILE A 160 -0.97 -8.74 5.17
CA ILE A 160 -2.03 -9.63 5.71
C ILE A 160 -2.91 -8.88 6.71
N LEU A 161 -2.32 -8.07 7.60
CA LEU A 161 -3.11 -7.26 8.51
C LEU A 161 -4.00 -6.26 7.75
N GLY A 162 -3.47 -5.63 6.68
CA GLY A 162 -4.26 -4.79 5.79
C GLY A 162 -5.42 -5.54 5.11
N PHE A 163 -5.16 -6.77 4.65
CA PHE A 163 -6.20 -7.67 4.11
C PHE A 163 -7.30 -7.94 5.14
N LEU A 164 -6.93 -8.28 6.38
CA LEU A 164 -7.87 -8.56 7.47
C LEU A 164 -8.66 -7.32 7.89
N PHE A 165 -8.01 -6.17 8.02
CA PHE A 165 -8.69 -4.92 8.37
C PHE A 165 -9.58 -4.40 7.25
N THR A 166 -9.34 -4.80 6.00
CA THR A 166 -10.24 -4.46 4.89
C THR A 166 -11.65 -4.99 5.13
N PHE A 167 -11.83 -6.14 5.80
CA PHE A 167 -13.16 -6.66 6.16
C PHE A 167 -13.97 -5.75 7.10
N LEU A 168 -13.34 -4.82 7.81
CA LEU A 168 -14.02 -3.83 8.64
C LEU A 168 -14.53 -2.62 7.83
N VAL A 169 -14.11 -2.49 6.57
CA VAL A 169 -14.48 -1.38 5.70
C VAL A 169 -15.76 -1.73 4.96
N PRO A 170 -16.85 -0.93 5.06
CA PRO A 170 -18.06 -1.18 4.29
C PRO A 170 -17.81 -0.89 2.81
N GLU A 171 -18.43 -1.67 1.91
CA GLU A 171 -18.35 -1.46 0.46
C GLU A 171 -19.30 -0.30 0.05
N PRO A 172 -18.78 0.82 -0.49
CA PRO A 172 -19.60 1.97 -0.92
C PRO A 172 -20.24 1.79 -2.29
N LYS A 173 -19.94 0.71 -3.03
CA LYS A 173 -20.42 0.52 -4.41
C LYS A 173 -21.96 0.53 -4.52
N GLY A 174 -22.46 1.39 -5.41
CA GLY A 174 -23.86 1.37 -5.85
C GLY A 174 -24.85 2.06 -4.91
N LYS A 175 -24.37 2.71 -3.85
CA LYS A 175 -25.17 3.53 -2.95
C LYS A 175 -24.85 5.01 -3.14
N SER A 176 -25.83 5.88 -2.94
CA SER A 176 -25.56 7.33 -2.96
C SER A 176 -24.73 7.72 -1.72
N LEU A 177 -24.02 8.85 -1.79
CA LEU A 177 -23.23 9.35 -0.66
C LEU A 177 -24.10 9.60 0.58
N GLU A 178 -25.34 10.05 0.37
CA GLU A 178 -26.35 10.35 1.39
C GLU A 178 -26.93 9.07 2.03
N GLU A 179 -27.03 7.98 1.25
CA GLU A 179 -27.49 6.68 1.72
C GLU A 179 -26.41 5.94 2.53
N ILE A 180 -25.13 6.12 2.18
CA ILE A 180 -24.00 5.56 2.96
C ILE A 180 -23.77 6.37 4.25
N SER A 181 -23.95 7.69 4.19
CA SER A 181 -23.74 8.59 5.34
C SER A 181 -24.86 8.51 6.39
N GLY A 182 -26.02 7.95 6.02
CA GLY A 182 -27.22 7.93 6.88
C GLY A 182 -27.79 9.33 7.12
N GLU A 183 -27.55 10.27 6.20
CA GLU A 183 -28.02 11.65 6.35
C GLU A 183 -29.55 11.74 6.29
N HIS A 184 -30.22 10.86 5.53
CA HIS A 184 -31.69 10.76 5.47
C HIS A 184 -32.33 10.41 6.83
N GLU A 185 -31.78 9.42 7.55
CA GLU A 185 -32.32 9.00 8.86
C GLU A 185 -32.11 10.06 9.94
N GLN A 186 -31.06 10.88 9.83
CA GLN A 186 -30.81 11.96 10.77
C GLN A 186 -31.67 13.20 10.51
N GLU A 187 -31.92 13.55 9.26
CA GLU A 187 -32.87 14.62 8.90
C GLU A 187 -34.29 14.24 9.33
N ASP A 188 -34.72 13.00 9.08
CA ASP A 188 -36.04 12.50 9.49
C ASP A 188 -36.20 12.44 11.02
N GLU A 189 -35.15 12.09 11.77
CA GLU A 189 -35.18 12.14 13.24
C GLU A 189 -35.19 13.58 13.80
N LEU A 190 -34.55 14.52 13.11
CA LEU A 190 -34.52 15.93 13.50
C LEU A 190 -35.86 16.62 13.21
N GLU A 191 -36.49 16.33 12.06
CA GLU A 191 -37.83 16.83 11.74
C GLU A 191 -38.90 16.24 12.66
N ASN A 192 -38.82 14.97 13.04
CA ASN A 192 -39.80 14.35 13.96
C ASN A 192 -39.63 14.79 15.44
N LYS A 193 -38.56 15.52 15.78
CA LYS A 193 -38.31 16.06 17.13
C LYS A 193 -38.66 17.54 17.27
N VAL A 194 -39.12 18.21 16.21
CA VAL A 194 -39.58 19.61 16.17
C VAL A 194 -41.09 19.68 16.05
#